data_AF-A0A0R3W449-F1
#
_entry.id   AF-A0A0R3W449-F1
#
_cell.length_a   1.000
_cell.length_b   1.000
_cell.length_c   1.000
_cell.angle_alpha   90.00
_cell.angle_beta   90.00
_cell.angle_gamma   90.00
#
_symmetry.space_group_name_H-M   'P 1'
#
loop_
_entity.id
_entity.type
_entity.pdbx_description
1 polymer ?
#
loop_
_entity_poly.entity_id
_entity_poly.type
_entity_poly.pdbx_seq_one_letter_code
_entity_poly.pdbx_strand_id
1 'polypeptide(L)'
;MVDTDLENIDAKIFEAFDLFDHERNKTVDSRELGTIVRSLGLCPSEADLLELTAKVWLACLLNFKLENSPPNGYINYENFLPVIGQILIDKMYSILPEEEIVRAFQAFDPEKTGVVDPDVLEEHLMKEGAMLTRVNAY
;
A
#
# COMPACT_ATOMS: atom_id res chain seq x y z
N MET A 1 18.55 -7.10 17.47
CA MET A 1 17.84 -7.91 16.46
C MET A 1 18.11 -7.24 15.14
N VAL A 2 18.72 -7.94 14.18
CA VAL A 2 18.79 -7.47 12.80
C VAL A 2 17.36 -7.53 12.28
N ASP A 3 16.84 -6.44 11.71
CA ASP A 3 15.53 -6.40 11.04
C ASP A 3 15.47 -7.53 10.02
N THR A 4 14.87 -8.66 10.42
CA THR A 4 14.77 -9.87 9.60
C THR A 4 13.85 -9.62 8.39
N ASP A 5 13.16 -8.49 8.38
CA ASP A 5 12.27 -8.04 7.32
C ASP A 5 12.99 -7.58 6.05
N LEU A 6 14.26 -7.16 6.14
CA LEU A 6 15.05 -6.68 5.00
C LEU A 6 15.68 -7.81 4.18
N GLU A 7 16.02 -8.95 4.80
CA GLU A 7 16.77 -10.05 4.17
C GLU A 7 15.99 -10.77 3.05
N ASN A 8 14.70 -10.46 2.86
CA ASN A 8 13.88 -11.08 1.82
C ASN A 8 12.88 -10.12 1.16
N ILE A 9 13.20 -8.83 1.09
CA ILE A 9 12.32 -7.80 0.50
C ILE A 9 11.92 -8.16 -0.92
N ASP A 10 12.87 -8.55 -1.77
CA ASP A 10 12.59 -8.87 -3.17
C ASP A 10 11.59 -10.02 -3.30
N ALA A 11 11.72 -11.06 -2.48
CA ALA A 11 10.78 -12.19 -2.50
C ALA A 11 9.39 -11.79 -2.00
N LYS A 12 9.30 -10.96 -0.94
CA LYS A 12 8.02 -10.42 -0.46
C LYS A 12 7.35 -9.56 -1.53
N ILE A 13 8.12 -8.69 -2.19
CA ILE A 13 7.66 -7.87 -3.31
C ILE A 13 7.18 -8.74 -4.47
N PHE A 14 7.93 -9.78 -4.80
CA PHE A 14 7.56 -10.72 -5.86
C PHE A 14 6.27 -11.47 -5.53
N GLU A 15 6.14 -12.04 -4.34
CA GLU A 15 4.95 -12.78 -3.92
C GLU A 15 3.69 -11.91 -3.94
N ALA A 16 3.79 -10.66 -3.44
CA ALA A 16 2.70 -9.71 -3.50
C ALA A 16 2.31 -9.32 -4.93
N PHE A 17 3.28 -9.19 -5.83
CA PHE A 17 3.02 -8.84 -7.24
C PHE A 17 2.44 -10.03 -8.02
N ASP A 18 3.00 -11.22 -7.85
CA ASP A 18 2.61 -12.45 -8.55
C ASP A 18 1.17 -12.87 -8.21
N LEU A 19 0.68 -12.51 -7.02
CA LEU A 19 -0.72 -12.71 -6.65
C LEU A 19 -1.72 -12.00 -7.59
N PHE A 20 -1.29 -10.91 -8.24
CA PHE A 20 -2.11 -10.11 -9.15
C PHE A 20 -1.69 -10.25 -10.63
N ASP A 21 -0.59 -10.95 -10.92
CA ASP A 21 -0.19 -11.29 -12.29
C ASP A 21 -1.00 -12.50 -12.80
N HIS A 22 -2.25 -12.23 -13.18
CA HIS A 22 -3.19 -13.27 -13.64
C HIS A 22 -2.69 -14.01 -14.89
N GLU A 23 -1.87 -13.35 -15.71
CA GLU A 23 -1.36 -13.90 -16.98
C GLU A 23 0.03 -14.54 -16.84
N ARG A 24 0.67 -14.42 -15.67
CA ARG A 24 2.05 -14.87 -15.41
C ARG A 24 3.05 -14.31 -16.41
N ASN A 25 2.83 -13.07 -16.84
CA ASN A 25 3.65 -12.40 -17.86
C ASN A 25 4.53 -11.29 -17.24
N LYS A 26 4.60 -11.23 -15.91
CA LYS A 26 5.29 -10.22 -15.09
C LYS A 26 4.70 -8.82 -15.23
N THR A 27 3.40 -8.72 -15.51
CA THR A 27 2.69 -7.46 -15.56
C THR A 27 1.40 -7.50 -14.75
N VAL A 28 1.02 -6.36 -14.18
CA VAL A 28 -0.23 -6.17 -13.45
C VAL A 28 -0.94 -4.94 -13.96
N ASP A 29 -2.26 -4.87 -13.75
CA ASP A 29 -3.00 -3.67 -14.11
C ASP A 29 -2.62 -2.51 -13.17
N SER A 30 -2.41 -1.32 -13.72
CA SER A 30 -2.12 -0.13 -12.91
C SER A 30 -3.15 0.17 -11.81
N ARG A 31 -4.40 -0.26 -11.99
CA ARG A 31 -5.50 -0.12 -11.01
C ARG A 31 -5.32 -1.02 -9.79
N GLU A 32 -4.53 -2.08 -9.90
CA GLU A 32 -4.26 -3.03 -8.81
C GLU A 32 -3.12 -2.57 -7.89
N LEU A 33 -2.37 -1.51 -8.28
CA LEU A 33 -1.22 -1.00 -7.53
C LEU A 33 -1.54 -0.74 -6.05
N GLY A 34 -2.68 -0.09 -5.77
CA GLY A 34 -3.08 0.22 -4.40
C GLY A 34 -3.38 -1.03 -3.55
N THR A 35 -3.86 -2.10 -4.17
CA THR A 35 -4.14 -3.38 -3.49
C THR A 35 -2.84 -4.14 -3.23
N ILE A 36 -1.95 -4.20 -4.23
CA ILE A 36 -0.62 -4.83 -4.10
C ILE A 36 0.18 -4.16 -2.99
N VAL A 37 0.24 -2.83 -2.96
CA VAL A 37 0.98 -2.07 -1.94
C VAL A 37 0.43 -2.35 -0.54
N ARG A 38 -0.90 -2.42 -0.37
CA ARG A 38 -1.52 -2.79 0.91
C ARG A 38 -1.25 -4.24 1.31
N SER A 39 -1.15 -5.16 0.35
CA SER A 39 -0.79 -6.56 0.62
C SER A 39 0.64 -6.72 1.17
N LEU A 40 1.52 -5.75 0.91
CA LEU A 40 2.87 -5.67 1.48
C LEU A 40 2.90 -5.11 2.92
N GLY A 41 1.73 -4.85 3.52
CA GLY A 41 1.62 -4.28 4.85
C GLY A 41 1.88 -2.77 4.90
N LEU A 42 1.83 -2.09 3.76
CA LEU A 42 1.93 -0.64 3.68
C LEU A 42 0.53 -0.01 3.75
N CYS A 43 0.42 1.15 4.39
CA CYS A 43 -0.85 1.87 4.56
C CYS A 43 -0.77 3.31 4.00
N PRO A 44 -0.51 3.50 2.69
CA PRO A 44 -0.52 4.82 2.07
C PRO A 44 -1.94 5.43 2.08
N SER A 45 -2.03 6.74 2.23
CA SER A 45 -3.29 7.47 1.97
C SER A 45 -3.64 7.45 0.48
N GLU A 46 -4.86 7.86 0.12
CA GLU A 46 -5.25 7.98 -1.30
C GLU A 46 -4.38 8.99 -2.04
N ALA A 47 -3.96 10.08 -1.39
CA ALA A 47 -3.03 11.05 -1.97
C ALA A 47 -1.63 10.43 -2.20
N ASP A 48 -1.14 9.65 -1.23
CA ASP A 48 0.12 8.94 -1.35
C ASP A 48 0.07 7.89 -2.48
N LEU A 49 -1.05 7.18 -2.63
CA LEU A 49 -1.26 6.22 -3.71
C LEU A 49 -1.25 6.88 -5.08
N LEU A 50 -1.82 8.08 -5.22
CA LEU A 50 -1.76 8.85 -6.47
C LEU A 50 -0.31 9.24 -6.80
N GLU A 51 0.45 9.72 -5.82
CA GLU A 51 1.86 10.05 -6.00
C GLU A 51 2.70 8.80 -6.34
N LEU A 52 2.44 7.69 -5.66
CA LEU A 52 3.09 6.41 -5.91
C LEU A 52 2.79 5.89 -7.31
N THR A 53 1.53 5.97 -7.73
CA THR A 53 1.10 5.60 -9.10
C THR A 53 1.87 6.43 -10.12
N ALA A 54 2.00 7.75 -9.89
CA ALA A 54 2.78 8.61 -10.77
C ALA A 54 4.27 8.21 -10.80
N LYS A 55 4.88 7.88 -9.66
CA LYS A 55 6.29 7.42 -9.58
C LYS A 55 6.51 6.11 -10.35
N VAL A 56 5.68 5.10 -10.11
CA VAL A 56 5.76 3.81 -10.81
C VAL A 56 5.51 3.98 -12.31
N TRP A 57 4.54 4.82 -12.68
CA TRP A 57 4.26 5.15 -14.08
C TRP A 57 5.44 5.85 -14.76
N LEU A 58 6.09 6.80 -14.08
CA LEU A 58 7.29 7.46 -14.60
C LEU A 58 8.44 6.47 -14.80
N ALA A 59 8.66 5.54 -13.86
CA ALA A 59 9.64 4.47 -14.01
C ALA A 59 9.34 3.62 -15.26
N CYS A 60 8.06 3.25 -15.47
CA CYS A 60 7.62 2.56 -16.68
C CYS A 60 7.91 3.38 -17.94
N LEU A 61 7.54 4.67 -17.97
CA LEU A 61 7.75 5.53 -19.12
C LEU A 61 9.22 5.72 -19.49
N LEU A 62 10.11 5.79 -18.50
CA LEU A 62 11.55 5.89 -18.75
C LEU A 62 12.08 4.64 -19.44
N ASN A 63 11.62 3.45 -19.02
CA ASN A 63 11.99 2.20 -19.68
C ASN A 63 11.31 2.03 -21.04
N PHE A 64 10.03 2.39 -21.21
CA PHE A 64 9.34 2.39 -22.50
C PHE A 64 10.01 3.28 -23.56
N LYS A 65 10.55 4.45 -23.16
CA LYS A 65 11.31 5.32 -24.07
C LYS A 65 12.55 4.63 -24.63
N LEU A 66 13.14 3.69 -23.89
CA LEU A 66 14.28 2.89 -24.37
C LEU A 66 13.82 1.81 -25.36
N GLU A 67 12.59 1.32 -25.22
CA GLU A 67 12.04 0.20 -25.99
C GLU A 67 11.20 0.61 -27.22
N ASN A 68 10.93 1.90 -27.42
CA ASN A 68 10.09 2.44 -28.50
C ASN A 68 8.66 1.83 -28.56
N SER A 69 8.10 1.45 -27.42
CA SER A 69 6.75 0.87 -27.32
C SER A 69 5.78 1.82 -26.59
N PRO A 70 4.50 1.91 -26.99
CA PRO A 70 3.53 2.77 -26.32
C PRO A 70 3.16 2.22 -24.92
N PRO A 71 2.85 3.11 -23.95
CA PRO A 71 2.35 2.68 -22.65
C PRO A 71 0.97 2.00 -22.80
N ASN A 72 0.78 0.86 -22.15
CA ASN A 72 -0.39 -0.01 -22.32
C ASN A 72 -1.31 -0.08 -21.09
N GLY A 73 -1.05 0.71 -20.06
CA GLY A 73 -1.84 0.68 -18.81
C GLY A 73 -1.43 -0.43 -17.82
N TYR A 74 -0.40 -1.21 -18.17
CA TYR A 74 0.17 -2.25 -17.32
C TYR A 74 1.48 -1.79 -16.70
N ILE A 75 1.75 -2.31 -15.51
CA ILE A 75 2.99 -2.11 -14.76
C ILE A 75 3.80 -3.40 -14.86
N ASN A 76 5.04 -3.30 -15.33
CA ASN A 76 5.98 -4.43 -15.32
C ASN A 76 6.69 -4.52 -13.96
N TYR A 77 6.90 -5.73 -13.47
CA TYR A 77 7.63 -6.02 -12.24
C TYR A 77 8.99 -5.28 -12.15
N GLU A 78 9.74 -5.19 -13.24
CA GLU A 78 11.05 -4.54 -13.26
C GLU A 78 11.00 -3.02 -13.00
N ASN A 79 9.87 -2.39 -13.31
CA ASN A 79 9.62 -0.97 -13.05
C ASN A 79 9.04 -0.75 -11.65
N PHE A 80 8.31 -1.74 -11.16
CA PHE A 80 7.67 -1.75 -9.84
C PHE A 80 8.67 -1.96 -8.71
N LEU A 81 9.52 -2.99 -8.83
CA LEU A 81 10.49 -3.41 -7.82
C LEU A 81 11.36 -2.28 -7.27
N PRO A 82 12.04 -1.44 -8.08
CA PRO A 82 12.92 -0.40 -7.53
C PRO A 82 12.15 0.67 -6.74
N VAL A 83 10.92 1.01 -7.15
CA VAL A 83 10.11 2.01 -6.47
C VAL A 83 9.61 1.47 -5.14
N ILE A 84 9.06 0.26 -5.12
CA ILE A 84 8.53 -0.36 -3.89
C ILE A 84 9.65 -0.79 -2.94
N GLY A 85 10.76 -1.30 -3.48
CA GLY A 85 11.95 -1.63 -2.70
C GLY A 85 12.46 -0.42 -1.92
N GLN A 86 12.54 0.75 -2.58
CA GLN A 86 12.96 1.98 -1.91
C GLN A 86 11.99 2.40 -0.79
N ILE A 87 10.68 2.28 -1.01
CA ILE A 87 9.64 2.58 0.00
C ILE A 87 9.79 1.68 1.23
N LEU A 88 10.04 0.39 1.03
CA LEU A 88 10.22 -0.57 2.13
C LEU A 88 11.54 -0.33 2.88
N ILE A 89 12.62 0.01 2.16
CA ILE A 89 13.92 0.36 2.76
C ILE A 89 13.81 1.63 3.60
N ASP A 90 13.12 2.65 3.08
CA ASP A 90 12.91 3.94 3.75
C ASP A 90 11.82 3.87 4.83
N LYS A 91 11.17 2.71 4.99
CA LYS A 91 10.06 2.47 5.92
C LYS A 91 8.91 3.47 5.75
N MET A 92 8.67 3.89 4.51
CA MET A 92 7.57 4.79 4.18
C MET A 92 6.23 4.04 4.28
N TYR A 93 5.16 4.74 4.65
CA TYR A 93 3.81 4.18 4.76
C TYR A 93 3.68 3.01 5.75
N SER A 94 4.59 2.90 6.72
CA SER A 94 4.51 1.89 7.78
C SER A 94 3.23 2.06 8.59
N ILE A 95 2.60 0.94 8.92
CA ILE A 95 1.48 0.93 9.87
C ILE A 95 1.99 1.42 11.23
N LEU A 96 1.13 2.12 11.98
CA LEU A 96 1.44 2.51 13.35
C LEU A 96 1.74 1.27 14.21
N PRO A 97 2.67 1.34 15.16
CA PRO A 97 2.88 0.26 16.12
C PRO A 97 1.57 -0.13 16.82
N GLU A 98 1.40 -1.41 17.13
CA GLU A 98 0.19 -1.93 17.78
C GLU A 98 -0.16 -1.13 19.03
N GLU A 99 0.84 -0.73 19.83
CA GLU A 99 0.62 0.05 21.04
C GLU A 99 0.05 1.45 20.77
N GLU A 100 0.38 2.07 19.64
CA GLU A 100 -0.19 3.36 19.23
C GLU A 100 -1.62 3.18 18.70
N ILE A 101 -1.88 2.11 17.94
CA ILE A 101 -3.23 1.78 17.46
C ILE A 101 -4.15 1.52 18.67
N VAL A 102 -3.72 0.67 19.61
CA VAL A 102 -4.49 0.35 20.81
C VAL A 102 -4.74 1.61 21.65
N ARG A 103 -3.74 2.49 21.81
CA ARG A 103 -3.91 3.77 22.51
C ARG A 103 -4.92 4.68 21.82
N ALA A 104 -4.91 4.75 20.48
CA ALA A 104 -5.89 5.51 19.73
C ALA A 104 -7.31 4.98 19.96
N PHE A 105 -7.53 3.66 19.94
CA PHE A 105 -8.83 3.07 20.25
C PHE A 105 -9.26 3.32 21.71
N GLN A 106 -8.34 3.22 22.66
CA GLN A 106 -8.62 3.52 24.07
C GLN A 106 -9.06 4.98 24.29
N ALA A 107 -8.64 5.92 23.43
CA ALA A 107 -9.12 7.30 23.49
C ALA A 107 -10.64 7.43 23.24
N PHE A 108 -11.24 6.46 22.52
CA PHE A 108 -12.67 6.40 22.25
C PHE A 108 -13.46 5.53 23.25
N ASP A 109 -12.77 4.81 24.15
CA ASP A 109 -13.37 3.96 25.19
C ASP A 109 -12.95 4.43 26.60
N PRO A 110 -13.47 5.58 27.07
CA PRO A 110 -13.09 6.15 28.37
C PRO A 110 -13.49 5.25 29.54
N GLU A 111 -14.51 4.42 29.36
CA GLU A 111 -15.00 3.47 30.36
C GLU A 111 -14.18 2.17 30.40
N LYS A 112 -13.23 1.99 29.48
CA LYS A 112 -12.36 0.80 29.38
C LYS A 112 -13.14 -0.51 29.27
N THR A 113 -14.24 -0.46 28.54
CA THR A 113 -15.09 -1.61 28.24
C THR A 113 -14.41 -2.61 27.30
N GLY A 114 -13.39 -2.17 26.57
CA GLY A 114 -12.71 -2.93 25.51
C GLY A 114 -13.46 -2.91 24.18
N VAL A 115 -14.55 -2.14 24.06
CA VAL A 115 -15.35 -2.00 22.84
C VAL A 115 -15.52 -0.52 22.51
N VAL A 116 -15.49 -0.19 21.21
CA VAL A 116 -15.78 1.15 20.72
C VAL A 116 -17.02 1.06 19.84
N ASP A 117 -17.99 1.93 20.08
CA ASP A 117 -19.20 2.01 19.27
C ASP A 117 -18.84 2.42 17.82
N PRO A 118 -19.22 1.62 16.81
CA PRO A 118 -18.89 1.90 15.41
C PRO A 118 -19.45 3.24 14.93
N ASP A 119 -20.61 3.68 15.41
CA ASP A 119 -21.23 4.94 15.00
C ASP A 119 -20.42 6.13 15.57
N VAL A 120 -19.94 6.01 16.81
CA VAL A 120 -19.08 7.02 17.45
C VAL A 120 -17.73 7.11 16.74
N LEU A 121 -17.15 5.96 16.39
CA LEU A 121 -15.89 5.90 15.67
C LEU A 121 -16.02 6.52 14.27
N GLU A 122 -17.08 6.19 13.53
CA GLU A 122 -17.36 6.75 12.21
C GLU A 122 -17.55 8.28 12.27
N GLU A 123 -18.34 8.78 13.20
CA GLU A 123 -18.57 10.22 13.38
C GLU A 123 -17.26 10.99 13.62
N HIS A 124 -16.38 10.46 14.46
CA HIS A 124 -15.12 11.13 14.79
C HIS A 124 -14.11 11.05 13.64
N LEU A 125 -13.96 9.90 12.99
CA LEU A 125 -13.05 9.74 11.85
C LEU A 125 -13.48 10.61 10.66
N MET A 126 -14.78 10.76 10.42
CA MET A 126 -15.30 11.66 9.39
C MET A 126 -15.12 13.14 9.74
N LYS A 127 -15.20 13.52 11.03
CA LYS A 127 -14.98 14.91 11.48
C LYS A 127 -13.52 15.34 11.43
N GLU A 128 -12.58 14.44 11.70
CA GLU A 128 -11.13 14.74 11.69
C GLU A 128 -10.47 14.57 10.30
N GLY A 129 -11.25 14.28 9.26
CA GLY A 129 -10.80 14.38 7.85
C GLY A 129 -10.17 13.11 7.28
N ALA A 130 -10.14 12.00 8.03
CA ALA A 130 -9.76 10.70 7.48
C ALA A 130 -10.99 10.05 6.82
N MET A 131 -11.13 10.23 5.51
CA MET A 131 -12.22 9.64 4.74
C MET A 131 -12.07 8.11 4.74
N LEU A 132 -12.94 7.40 5.46
CA LEU A 132 -13.01 5.94 5.39
C LEU A 132 -13.49 5.54 4.00
N THR A 133 -12.69 4.77 3.29
CA THR A 133 -13.16 4.07 2.08
C THR A 133 -13.80 2.77 2.54
N ARG A 134 -15.12 2.61 2.35
CA ARG A 134 -15.80 1.34 2.60
C ARG A 134 -15.18 0.28 1.70
N VAL A 135 -14.40 -0.63 2.27
CA VAL A 135 -13.96 -1.82 1.55
C VAL A 135 -15.19 -2.71 1.40
N ASN A 136 -15.83 -2.65 0.24
CA ASN A 136 -16.83 -3.64 -0.11
C ASN A 136 -16.11 -4.99 -0.24
N ALA A 137 -16.31 -5.86 0.74
CA ALA A 137 -15.99 -7.27 0.59
C ALA A 137 -16.90 -7.80 -0.53
N TYR A 138 -16.28 -8.28 -1.62
CA TYR A 138 -16.97 -8.99 -2.71
C TYR A 138 -17.35 -10.40 -2.28
#